data_AF-A0A7D7FXQ9-F1
#
_entry.id   AF-A0A7D7FXQ9-F1
#
_cell.length_a   1.000
_cell.length_b   1.000
_cell.length_c   1.000
_cell.angle_alpha   90.00
_cell.angle_beta   90.00
_cell.angle_gamma   90.00
#
_symmetry.space_group_name_H-M   'P 1'
#
loop_
_entity.id
_entity.type
_entity.pdbx_description
1 polymer ?
#
loop_
_entity_poly.entity_id
_entity_poly.type
_entity_poly.pdbx_seq_one_letter_code
_entity_poly.pdbx_strand_id
1 'polypeptide(L)'
;MTVLFKKQANYPLTNQHNQTFEATCYHYINKQEQPDIAKALYEGTLFQAHDPHTNEVTSFTYPCLYEDSQKKFLVFFIPNDTVAFEDVSATMFEGGTNDYSDYTLRFTNYVTEFYEKINILDSQLLDTEVECVKLFTHTLLQEQNQLKENTHLFFHEESGKPFIMVLSPNNQARVDYNQDLVDIVHNRIENKLHLPKGQLFHVNGKWAIDALDLA
;
A
#
# COMPACT_ATOMS: atom_id res chain seq x y z
N MET A 1 14.17 -5.13 -22.64
CA MET A 1 14.15 -4.90 -21.19
C MET A 1 14.10 -6.27 -20.52
N THR A 2 14.88 -6.51 -19.47
CA THR A 2 14.99 -7.84 -18.83
C THR A 2 13.95 -7.96 -17.73
N VAL A 3 13.17 -9.04 -17.74
CA VAL A 3 12.27 -9.40 -16.64
C VAL A 3 13.12 -9.69 -15.39
N LEU A 4 12.87 -8.98 -14.29
CA LEU A 4 13.58 -9.13 -13.02
C LEU A 4 12.87 -10.08 -12.06
N PHE A 5 11.54 -10.02 -12.03
CA PHE A 5 10.69 -10.81 -11.14
C PHE A 5 9.78 -11.73 -11.95
N LYS A 6 9.88 -13.05 -11.71
CA LYS A 6 8.93 -14.01 -12.29
C LYS A 6 7.55 -13.86 -11.66
N LYS A 7 6.48 -14.19 -12.37
CA LYS A 7 5.10 -13.99 -11.88
C LYS A 7 4.90 -14.65 -10.52
N GLN A 8 5.49 -15.82 -10.36
CA GLN A 8 5.57 -16.58 -9.12
C GLN A 8 6.94 -17.26 -9.01
N ALA A 9 7.49 -17.31 -7.79
CA ALA A 9 8.72 -18.02 -7.48
C ALA A 9 8.70 -18.57 -6.05
N ASN A 10 9.47 -19.62 -5.79
CA ASN A 10 9.69 -20.12 -4.44
C ASN A 10 11.06 -19.65 -3.94
N TYR A 11 11.10 -19.24 -2.68
CA TYR A 11 12.32 -18.80 -2.02
C TYR A 11 12.53 -19.58 -0.72
N PRO A 12 13.77 -19.97 -0.41
CA PRO A 12 14.09 -20.63 0.84
C PRO A 12 13.98 -19.63 2.00
N LEU A 13 13.24 -20.00 3.03
CA LEU A 13 13.23 -19.37 4.35
C LEU A 13 13.87 -20.31 5.36
N THR A 14 14.59 -19.74 6.33
CA THR A 14 15.21 -20.51 7.41
C THR A 14 14.57 -20.12 8.74
N ASN A 15 14.05 -21.10 9.46
CA ASN A 15 13.42 -20.89 10.76
C ASN A 15 14.45 -20.71 11.89
N GLN A 16 13.96 -20.42 13.09
CA GLN A 16 14.79 -20.28 14.30
C GLN A 16 15.55 -21.56 14.73
N HIS A 17 15.19 -22.71 14.17
CA HIS A 17 15.85 -24.00 14.39
C HIS A 17 16.83 -24.37 13.27
N ASN A 18 17.19 -23.44 12.39
CA ASN A 18 18.05 -23.66 11.21
C ASN A 18 17.50 -24.70 10.22
N GLN A 19 16.19 -24.88 10.15
CA GLN A 19 15.52 -25.70 9.15
C GLN A 19 15.06 -24.80 8.00
N THR A 20 15.31 -25.24 6.77
CA THR A 20 14.91 -24.51 5.57
C THR A 20 13.62 -25.08 4.98
N PHE A 21 12.71 -24.20 4.60
CA PHE A 21 11.48 -24.52 3.88
C PHE A 21 11.23 -23.49 2.79
N GLU A 22 10.42 -23.85 1.79
CA GLU A 22 10.12 -22.98 0.66
C GLU A 22 8.89 -22.12 0.94
N ALA A 23 8.99 -20.82 0.67
CA ALA A 23 7.87 -19.90 0.66
C ALA A 23 7.57 -19.45 -0.77
N THR A 24 6.29 -19.56 -1.15
CA THR A 24 5.83 -19.09 -2.46
C THR A 24 5.60 -17.58 -2.44
N CYS A 25 6.26 -16.87 -3.37
CA CYS A 25 6.11 -15.45 -3.60
C CYS A 25 5.35 -15.21 -4.91
N TYR A 26 4.38 -14.29 -4.87
CA TYR A 26 3.60 -13.87 -6.03
C TYR A 26 4.01 -12.45 -6.42
N HIS A 27 4.98 -12.30 -7.31
CA HIS A 27 5.48 -10.98 -7.68
C HIS A 27 4.54 -10.20 -8.60
N TYR A 28 3.65 -10.88 -9.32
CA TYR A 28 2.61 -10.21 -10.10
C TYR A 28 1.24 -10.81 -9.81
N ILE A 29 0.34 -9.96 -9.34
CA ILE A 29 -1.02 -10.29 -8.92
C ILE A 29 -1.99 -9.46 -9.75
N ASN A 30 -2.67 -10.11 -10.70
CA ASN A 30 -3.82 -9.51 -11.34
C ASN A 30 -5.09 -9.96 -10.60
N LYS A 31 -5.84 -9.02 -10.03
CA LYS A 31 -7.02 -9.30 -9.22
C LYS A 31 -8.07 -10.14 -9.95
N GLN A 32 -8.31 -9.85 -11.23
CA GLN A 32 -9.31 -10.54 -12.03
C GLN A 32 -8.87 -11.95 -12.44
N GLU A 33 -7.58 -12.15 -12.71
CA GLU A 33 -7.02 -13.47 -13.04
C GLU A 33 -6.79 -14.35 -11.81
N GLN A 34 -6.48 -13.75 -10.65
CA GLN A 34 -6.00 -14.44 -9.45
C GLN A 34 -6.79 -13.99 -8.19
N PRO A 35 -8.12 -14.18 -8.15
CA PRO A 35 -8.96 -13.70 -7.05
C PRO A 35 -8.59 -14.30 -5.69
N ASP A 36 -8.15 -15.56 -5.64
CA ASP A 36 -7.74 -16.20 -4.39
C ASP A 36 -6.45 -15.60 -3.81
N ILE A 37 -5.51 -15.20 -4.68
CA ILE A 37 -4.26 -14.54 -4.26
C ILE A 37 -4.54 -13.11 -3.82
N ALA A 38 -5.42 -12.39 -4.53
CA ALA A 38 -5.90 -11.09 -4.10
C ALA A 38 -6.63 -11.18 -2.75
N LYS A 39 -7.43 -12.22 -2.51
CA LYS A 39 -8.06 -12.47 -1.22
C LYS A 39 -7.03 -12.68 -0.11
N ALA A 40 -6.00 -13.50 -0.33
CA ALA A 40 -4.92 -13.71 0.64
C ALA A 40 -4.16 -12.39 0.97
N LEU A 41 -4.04 -11.49 -0.01
CA LEU A 41 -3.51 -10.14 0.20
C LEU A 41 -4.43 -9.37 1.15
N TYR A 42 -5.73 -9.28 0.88
CA TYR A 42 -6.68 -8.56 1.76
C TYR A 42 -6.77 -9.14 3.18
N GLU A 43 -6.61 -10.46 3.32
CA GLU A 43 -6.62 -11.14 4.63
C GLU A 43 -5.27 -11.02 5.38
N GLY A 44 -4.26 -10.41 4.76
CA GLY A 44 -2.94 -10.20 5.38
C GLY A 44 -2.05 -11.45 5.41
N THR A 45 -2.42 -12.51 4.71
CA THR A 45 -1.74 -13.82 4.75
C THR A 45 -0.75 -14.03 3.59
N LEU A 46 -0.78 -13.17 2.55
CA LEU A 46 0.11 -13.28 1.38
C LEU A 46 1.61 -13.19 1.72
N PHE A 47 1.96 -12.41 2.75
CA PHE A 47 3.33 -12.17 3.22
C PHE A 47 3.67 -13.02 4.45
N GLN A 48 2.94 -14.12 4.63
CA GLN A 48 3.13 -15.07 5.73
C GLN A 48 3.49 -16.44 5.15
N ALA A 49 4.46 -17.11 5.75
CA ALA A 49 4.79 -18.49 5.43
C ALA A 49 4.64 -19.36 6.66
N HIS A 50 3.97 -20.50 6.49
CA HIS A 50 3.81 -21.50 7.54
C HIS A 50 4.98 -22.48 7.49
N ASP A 51 5.69 -22.61 8.61
CA ASP A 51 6.74 -23.61 8.76
C ASP A 51 6.11 -25.02 8.82
N PRO A 52 6.45 -25.95 7.91
CA PRO A 52 5.86 -27.30 7.90
C PRO A 52 6.32 -28.18 9.08
N HIS A 53 7.38 -27.79 9.79
CA HIS A 53 7.94 -28.53 10.93
C HIS A 53 7.37 -28.06 12.27
N THR A 54 7.17 -26.75 12.45
CA THR A 54 6.72 -26.16 13.73
C THR A 54 5.31 -25.58 13.68
N ASN A 55 4.75 -25.39 12.48
CA ASN A 55 3.51 -24.66 12.20
C ASN A 55 3.55 -23.18 12.65
N GLU A 56 4.74 -22.64 12.93
CA GLU A 56 4.92 -21.22 13.22
C GLU A 56 4.76 -20.39 11.95
N VAL A 57 4.28 -19.17 12.11
CA VAL A 57 4.09 -18.21 11.01
C VAL A 57 5.28 -17.26 10.97
N THR A 58 5.94 -17.21 9.81
CA THR A 58 7.02 -16.27 9.54
C THR A 58 6.50 -15.18 8.60
N SER A 59 6.60 -13.92 9.02
CA SER A 59 6.33 -12.77 8.15
C SER A 59 7.58 -12.44 7.34
N PHE A 60 7.41 -12.19 6.04
CA PHE A 60 8.50 -11.84 5.14
C PHE A 60 7.97 -10.98 3.99
N THR A 61 8.82 -10.15 3.38
CA THR A 61 8.41 -9.25 2.30
C THR A 61 9.23 -9.51 1.03
N TYR A 62 8.60 -9.28 -0.12
CA TYR A 62 9.21 -9.42 -1.44
C TYR A 62 8.60 -8.40 -2.40
N PRO A 63 9.32 -7.98 -3.46
CA PRO A 63 8.78 -7.08 -4.48
C PRO A 63 7.50 -7.63 -5.10
N CYS A 64 6.44 -6.82 -5.18
CA CYS A 64 5.14 -7.25 -5.68
C CYS A 64 4.49 -6.15 -6.53
N LEU A 65 3.86 -6.54 -7.62
CA LEU A 65 3.02 -5.69 -8.46
C LEU A 65 1.58 -6.19 -8.38
N TYR A 66 0.70 -5.36 -7.84
CA TYR A 66 -0.74 -5.60 -7.86
C TYR A 66 -1.40 -4.81 -9.00
N GLU A 67 -2.26 -5.47 -9.76
CA GLU A 67 -3.11 -4.87 -10.79
C GLU A 67 -4.60 -5.15 -10.49
N ASP A 68 -5.42 -4.10 -10.56
CA ASP A 68 -6.86 -4.22 -10.80
C ASP A 68 -7.17 -3.64 -12.19
N SER A 69 -7.38 -4.52 -13.18
CA SER A 69 -7.62 -4.11 -14.57
C SER A 69 -8.99 -3.46 -14.77
N GLN A 70 -9.97 -3.77 -13.91
CA GLN A 70 -11.31 -3.20 -14.00
C GLN A 70 -11.32 -1.75 -13.49
N LYS A 71 -10.66 -1.50 -12.35
CA LYS A 71 -10.54 -0.17 -11.76
C LYS A 71 -9.35 0.63 -12.30
N LYS A 72 -8.52 0.00 -13.14
CA LYS A 72 -7.37 0.59 -13.84
C LYS A 72 -6.37 1.24 -12.87
N PHE A 73 -5.86 0.44 -11.93
CA PHE A 73 -4.74 0.88 -11.10
C PHE A 73 -3.70 -0.23 -10.88
N LEU A 74 -2.45 0.20 -10.73
CA LEU A 74 -1.31 -0.62 -10.32
C LEU A 74 -0.73 -0.07 -9.02
N VAL A 75 -0.38 -0.97 -8.11
CA VAL A 75 0.44 -0.64 -6.95
C VAL A 75 1.69 -1.50 -6.97
N PHE A 76 2.84 -0.84 -7.04
CA PHE A 76 4.16 -1.43 -6.90
C PHE A 76 4.56 -1.41 -5.42
N PHE A 77 4.91 -2.56 -4.86
CA PHE A 77 5.54 -2.70 -3.57
C PHE A 77 6.98 -3.13 -3.76
N ILE A 78 7.94 -2.26 -3.46
CA ILE A 78 9.38 -2.54 -3.57
C ILE A 78 10.02 -2.32 -2.19
N PRO A 79 10.22 -3.38 -1.40
CA PRO A 79 10.84 -3.24 -0.08
C PRO A 79 12.33 -2.90 -0.20
N ASN A 80 12.84 -2.17 0.81
CA ASN A 80 14.27 -1.93 1.08
C ASN A 80 15.10 -1.38 -0.10
N ASP A 81 14.50 -0.51 -0.94
CA ASP A 81 15.16 0.09 -2.10
C ASP A 81 15.83 -0.93 -3.03
N THR A 82 15.26 -2.15 -3.10
CA THR A 82 15.75 -3.22 -3.99
C THR A 82 15.80 -2.80 -5.46
N VAL A 83 14.99 -1.80 -5.84
CA VAL A 83 15.02 -1.09 -7.11
C VAL A 83 14.80 0.39 -6.80
N ALA A 84 15.58 1.28 -7.42
CA ALA A 84 15.39 2.73 -7.31
C ALA A 84 14.05 3.16 -7.93
N PHE A 85 13.38 4.15 -7.33
CA PHE A 85 12.03 4.58 -7.74
C PHE A 85 11.94 4.96 -9.22
N GLU A 86 12.94 5.68 -9.73
CA GLU A 86 13.06 6.12 -11.11
C GLU A 86 13.18 4.97 -12.12
N ASP A 87 13.64 3.80 -11.67
CA ASP A 87 13.80 2.62 -12.52
C ASP A 87 12.55 1.73 -12.53
N VAL A 88 11.62 1.90 -11.57
CA VAL A 88 10.45 1.03 -11.41
C VAL A 88 9.59 1.02 -12.67
N SER A 89 9.36 -0.19 -13.19
CA SER A 89 8.53 -0.43 -14.38
C SER A 89 7.75 -1.73 -14.25
N ALA A 90 6.52 -1.76 -14.77
CA ALA A 90 5.71 -2.98 -14.85
C ALA A 90 6.44 -4.12 -15.59
N THR A 91 7.27 -3.78 -16.58
CA THR A 91 8.02 -4.78 -17.38
C THR A 91 9.09 -5.53 -16.58
N MET A 92 9.43 -5.06 -15.38
CA MET A 92 10.28 -5.80 -14.43
C MET A 92 9.59 -7.06 -13.93
N PHE A 93 8.26 -7.11 -13.96
CA PHE A 93 7.43 -8.20 -13.49
C PHE A 93 6.91 -9.01 -14.68
N GLU A 94 7.12 -10.33 -14.67
CA GLU A 94 6.60 -11.23 -15.70
C GLU A 94 5.06 -11.14 -15.77
N GLY A 95 4.54 -10.74 -16.92
CA GLY A 95 3.12 -10.46 -17.15
C GLY A 95 2.75 -8.98 -17.15
N GLY A 96 3.60 -8.10 -16.61
CA GLY A 96 3.42 -6.64 -16.60
C GLY A 96 3.73 -5.99 -17.95
N THR A 97 3.01 -6.41 -19.00
CA THR A 97 3.26 -6.00 -20.39
C THR A 97 2.11 -5.24 -21.04
N ASN A 98 1.04 -4.98 -20.30
CA ASN A 98 -0.12 -4.25 -20.81
C ASN A 98 0.20 -2.76 -21.03
N ASP A 99 -0.66 -2.08 -21.80
CA ASP A 99 -0.67 -0.63 -21.85
C ASP A 99 -1.32 -0.08 -20.57
N TYR A 100 -0.52 0.64 -19.78
CA TYR A 100 -0.95 1.24 -18.52
C TYR A 100 -1.06 2.77 -18.60
N SER A 101 -1.09 3.34 -19.82
CA SER A 101 -1.13 4.80 -20.03
C SER A 101 -2.34 5.49 -19.41
N ASP A 102 -3.47 4.78 -19.24
CA ASP A 102 -4.69 5.29 -18.60
C ASP A 102 -4.89 4.78 -17.16
N TYR A 103 -3.89 4.10 -16.57
CA TYR A 103 -3.95 3.56 -15.21
C TYR A 103 -3.47 4.57 -14.16
N THR A 104 -3.98 4.45 -12.93
CA THR A 104 -3.34 5.05 -11.75
C THR A 104 -2.15 4.18 -11.33
N LEU A 105 -0.93 4.71 -11.34
CA LEU A 105 0.26 3.96 -10.92
C LEU A 105 0.78 4.50 -9.58
N ARG A 106 0.97 3.60 -8.61
CA ARG A 106 1.46 3.95 -7.27
C ARG A 106 2.61 3.08 -6.84
N PHE A 107 3.51 3.67 -6.08
CA PHE A 107 4.66 2.99 -5.49
C PHE A 107 4.58 3.08 -3.97
N THR A 108 4.94 1.99 -3.29
CA THR A 108 5.06 1.90 -1.83
C THR A 108 6.32 1.12 -1.44
N ASN A 109 6.88 1.46 -0.28
CA ASN A 109 8.04 0.78 0.28
C ASN A 109 7.71 -0.12 1.46
N TYR A 110 6.53 0.07 2.06
CA TYR A 110 6.09 -0.69 3.23
C TYR A 110 4.85 -1.53 2.89
N VAL A 111 4.79 -2.74 3.45
CA VAL A 111 3.68 -3.66 3.21
C VAL A 111 2.34 -3.11 3.71
N THR A 112 2.37 -2.34 4.80
CA THR A 112 1.18 -1.66 5.35
C THR A 112 0.66 -0.59 4.39
N GLU A 113 1.55 0.24 3.83
CA GLU A 113 1.19 1.22 2.79
C GLU A 113 0.68 0.53 1.52
N PHE A 114 1.26 -0.61 1.14
CA PHE A 114 0.79 -1.38 -0.01
C PHE A 114 -0.67 -1.82 0.18
N TYR A 115 -1.01 -2.40 1.33
CA TYR A 115 -2.38 -2.79 1.65
C TYR A 115 -3.33 -1.60 1.69
N GLU A 116 -2.94 -0.53 2.39
CA GLU A 116 -3.73 0.69 2.49
C GLU A 116 -3.99 1.30 1.11
N LYS A 117 -2.96 1.40 0.27
CA LYS A 117 -3.07 1.98 -1.07
C LYS A 117 -4.01 1.19 -1.97
N ILE A 118 -3.93 -0.14 -1.91
CA ILE A 118 -4.87 -1.01 -2.61
C ILE A 118 -6.29 -0.78 -2.10
N ASN A 119 -6.50 -0.71 -0.79
CA ASN A 119 -7.83 -0.47 -0.19
C ASN A 119 -8.44 0.87 -0.64
N ILE A 120 -7.65 1.95 -0.59
CA ILE A 120 -8.10 3.28 -1.03
C ILE A 120 -8.52 3.28 -2.50
N LEU A 121 -7.66 2.75 -3.38
CA LEU A 121 -7.90 2.74 -4.82
C LEU A 121 -9.02 1.77 -5.22
N ASP A 122 -9.14 0.65 -4.51
CA ASP A 122 -10.25 -0.28 -4.68
C ASP A 122 -11.57 0.38 -4.24
N SER A 123 -11.55 1.19 -3.20
CA SER A 123 -12.70 2.01 -2.79
C SER A 123 -12.97 3.20 -3.72
N GLN A 124 -12.19 3.36 -4.79
CA GLN A 124 -12.25 4.45 -5.78
C GLN A 124 -12.09 5.85 -5.15
N LEU A 125 -11.41 5.93 -4.01
CA LEU A 125 -11.07 7.18 -3.34
C LEU A 125 -9.76 7.76 -3.89
N LEU A 126 -9.59 9.08 -3.69
CA LEU A 126 -8.35 9.76 -4.04
C LEU A 126 -7.32 9.54 -2.94
N ASP A 127 -6.27 8.81 -3.25
CA ASP A 127 -5.20 8.52 -2.28
C ASP A 127 -4.39 9.76 -1.90
N THR A 128 -4.39 10.77 -2.76
CA THR A 128 -3.88 12.11 -2.50
C THR A 128 -4.69 12.84 -1.43
N GLU A 129 -6.02 12.79 -1.50
CA GLU A 129 -6.91 13.35 -0.48
C GLU A 129 -6.71 12.62 0.86
N VAL A 130 -6.71 11.28 0.84
CA VAL A 130 -6.59 10.45 2.06
C VAL A 130 -5.29 10.75 2.80
N GLU A 131 -4.14 10.87 2.12
CA GLU A 131 -2.88 11.22 2.80
C GLU A 131 -2.92 12.63 3.43
N CYS A 132 -3.58 13.59 2.80
CA CYS A 132 -3.76 14.93 3.37
C CYS A 132 -4.72 14.93 4.58
N VAL A 133 -5.82 14.17 4.52
CA VAL A 133 -6.76 14.01 5.64
C VAL A 133 -6.09 13.30 6.81
N LYS A 134 -5.28 12.26 6.56
CA LYS A 134 -4.43 11.62 7.58
C LYS A 134 -3.50 12.62 8.24
N LEU A 135 -2.84 13.48 7.46
CA LEU A 135 -1.95 14.52 8.00
C LEU A 135 -2.69 15.50 8.91
N PHE A 136 -3.85 16.02 8.48
CA PHE A 136 -4.66 16.91 9.33
C PHE A 136 -5.23 16.21 10.56
N THR A 137 -5.63 14.94 10.44
CA THR A 137 -6.08 14.12 11.57
C THR A 137 -4.95 13.97 12.58
N HIS A 138 -3.72 13.68 12.13
CA HIS A 138 -2.54 13.62 12.97
C HIS A 138 -2.32 14.95 13.71
N THR A 139 -2.35 16.09 13.00
CA THR A 139 -2.19 17.43 13.60
C THR A 139 -3.26 17.71 14.66
N LEU A 140 -4.53 17.41 14.37
CA LEU A 140 -5.63 17.62 15.31
C LEU A 140 -5.46 16.79 16.59
N LEU A 141 -5.11 15.51 16.45
CA LEU A 141 -4.86 14.62 17.59
C LEU A 141 -3.66 15.10 18.42
N GLN A 142 -2.64 15.65 17.76
CA GLN A 142 -1.47 16.22 18.43
C GLN A 142 -1.84 17.48 19.23
N GLU A 143 -2.61 18.41 18.65
CA GLU A 143 -3.08 19.62 19.33
C GLU A 143 -3.96 19.32 20.55
N GLN A 144 -4.71 18.21 20.49
CA GLN A 144 -5.56 17.74 21.59
C GLN A 144 -4.79 16.92 22.65
N ASN A 145 -3.47 16.74 22.51
CA ASN A 145 -2.65 15.85 23.35
C ASN A 145 -3.14 14.40 23.38
N GLN A 146 -3.75 13.93 22.29
CA GLN A 146 -4.26 12.57 22.13
C GLN A 146 -3.31 11.67 21.31
N LEU A 147 -2.31 12.26 20.67
CA LEU A 147 -1.30 11.54 19.91
C LEU A 147 -0.16 11.08 20.82
N LYS A 148 0.17 9.78 20.77
CA LYS A 148 1.31 9.20 21.50
C LYS A 148 2.53 9.11 20.60
N GLU A 149 3.71 8.91 21.18
CA GLU A 149 4.91 8.57 20.42
C GLU A 149 4.71 7.29 19.61
N ASN A 150 5.36 7.22 18.43
CA ASN A 150 5.26 6.09 17.50
C ASN A 150 3.81 5.77 17.09
N THR A 151 2.98 6.81 16.94
CA THR A 151 1.62 6.67 16.42
C THR A 151 1.66 6.67 14.89
N HIS A 152 0.96 5.71 14.28
CA HIS A 152 0.77 5.60 12.84
C HIS A 152 -0.72 5.65 12.51
N LEU A 153 -1.06 6.36 11.43
CA LEU A 153 -2.44 6.49 10.95
C LEU A 153 -2.56 5.69 9.66
N PHE A 154 -3.61 4.86 9.56
CA PHE A 154 -3.94 4.07 8.37
C PHE A 154 -5.40 4.27 8.01
N PHE A 155 -5.67 4.48 6.73
CA PHE A 155 -7.01 4.49 6.18
C PHE A 155 -7.56 3.06 6.08
N HIS A 156 -8.82 2.91 6.45
CA HIS A 156 -9.60 1.71 6.22
C HIS A 156 -10.99 2.08 5.72
N GLU A 157 -11.53 1.24 4.84
CA GLU A 157 -12.93 1.23 4.44
C GLU A 157 -13.56 -0.08 4.95
N GLU A 158 -14.70 0.03 5.64
CA GLU A 158 -15.49 -1.13 6.06
C GLU A 158 -16.98 -0.86 5.81
N SER A 159 -17.59 -1.64 4.91
CA SER A 159 -19.04 -1.61 4.63
C SER A 159 -19.57 -0.25 4.16
N GLY A 160 -18.81 0.43 3.30
CA GLY A 160 -19.08 1.78 2.78
C GLY A 160 -18.75 2.91 3.75
N LYS A 161 -18.01 2.67 4.83
CA LYS A 161 -17.71 3.66 5.88
C LYS A 161 -16.19 3.82 6.05
N PRO A 162 -15.60 4.89 5.49
CA PRO A 162 -14.18 5.17 5.68
C PRO A 162 -13.90 5.61 7.12
N PHE A 163 -12.72 5.27 7.62
CA PHE A 163 -12.19 5.72 8.90
C PHE A 163 -10.66 5.70 8.90
N ILE A 164 -10.07 6.43 9.85
CA ILE A 164 -8.64 6.38 10.13
C ILE A 164 -8.42 5.54 11.39
N MET A 165 -7.66 4.47 11.23
CA MET A 165 -7.13 3.68 12.33
C MET A 165 -5.88 4.37 12.88
N VAL A 166 -5.88 4.66 14.18
CA VAL A 166 -4.76 5.27 14.90
C VAL A 166 -4.11 4.17 15.73
N LEU A 167 -2.91 3.76 15.32
CA LEU A 167 -2.16 2.68 15.95
C LEU A 167 -0.97 3.24 16.72
N SER A 168 -0.88 2.89 18.00
CA SER A 168 0.27 3.15 18.87
C SER A 168 0.68 1.85 19.57
N PRO A 169 1.87 1.74 20.17
CA PRO A 169 2.39 0.47 20.69
C PRO A 169 1.43 -0.30 21.63
N ASN A 170 0.61 0.42 22.40
CA ASN A 170 -0.29 -0.17 23.40
C ASN A 170 -1.76 0.20 23.20
N ASN A 171 -2.11 0.86 22.10
CA ASN A 171 -3.48 1.32 21.88
C ASN A 171 -3.82 1.42 20.40
N GLN A 172 -5.03 1.00 20.07
CA GLN A 172 -5.65 1.23 18.76
C GLN A 172 -6.93 2.03 18.95
N ALA A 173 -7.15 3.02 18.11
CA ALA A 173 -8.39 3.78 18.08
C ALA A 173 -8.89 3.93 16.65
N ARG A 174 -10.21 4.11 16.51
CA ARG A 174 -10.87 4.45 15.25
C ARG A 174 -11.30 5.91 15.34
N VAL A 175 -10.89 6.69 14.36
CA VAL A 175 -11.32 8.08 14.16
C VAL A 175 -12.12 8.12 12.87
N ASP A 176 -13.31 8.72 12.92
CA ASP A 176 -14.15 8.85 11.73
C ASP A 176 -13.42 9.68 10.66
N TYR A 177 -13.60 9.29 9.40
CA TYR A 177 -13.06 10.05 8.28
C TYR A 177 -13.82 11.38 8.17
N ASN A 178 -13.20 12.44 8.69
CA ASN A 178 -13.87 13.70 8.95
C ASN A 178 -14.10 14.50 7.65
N GLN A 179 -15.38 14.69 7.29
CA GLN A 179 -15.77 15.43 6.09
C GLN A 179 -15.32 16.90 6.11
N ASP A 180 -15.24 17.54 7.28
CA ASP A 180 -14.75 18.92 7.37
C ASP A 180 -13.26 18.99 6.96
N LEU A 181 -12.47 17.94 7.28
CA LEU A 181 -11.07 17.86 6.85
C LEU A 181 -10.96 17.61 5.35
N VAL A 182 -11.84 16.77 4.79
CA VAL A 182 -11.94 16.55 3.34
C VAL A 182 -12.20 17.88 2.64
N ASP A 183 -13.21 18.62 3.09
CA ASP A 183 -13.57 19.92 2.51
C ASP A 183 -12.40 20.93 2.59
N ILE A 184 -11.64 20.94 3.70
CA ILE A 184 -10.44 21.76 3.83
C ILE A 184 -9.37 21.36 2.78
N VAL A 185 -9.15 20.05 2.58
CA VAL A 185 -8.19 19.54 1.59
C VAL A 185 -8.58 19.98 0.18
N HIS A 186 -9.83 19.75 -0.24
CA HIS A 186 -10.33 20.15 -1.54
C HIS A 186 -10.21 21.68 -1.75
N ASN A 187 -10.63 22.48 -0.78
CA ASN A 187 -10.52 23.94 -0.87
C ASN A 187 -9.08 24.44 -1.02
N ARG A 188 -8.10 23.73 -0.46
CA ARG A 188 -6.69 24.16 -0.47
C ARG A 188 -5.93 23.68 -1.71
N ILE A 189 -6.17 22.45 -2.16
CA ILE A 189 -5.31 21.79 -3.15
C ILE A 189 -6.07 21.00 -4.23
N GLU A 190 -7.32 21.32 -4.55
CA GLU A 190 -8.13 20.65 -5.59
C GLU A 190 -7.32 20.29 -6.86
N ASN A 191 -6.60 21.27 -7.41
CA ASN A 191 -5.84 21.11 -8.64
C ASN A 191 -4.64 20.16 -8.53
N LYS A 192 -4.20 19.83 -7.30
CA LYS A 192 -3.09 18.90 -7.01
C LYS A 192 -3.60 17.49 -6.64
N LEU A 193 -4.89 17.31 -6.34
CA LEU A 193 -5.45 16.01 -5.94
C LEU A 193 -5.48 15.00 -7.09
N HIS A 194 -5.70 15.47 -8.32
CA HIS A 194 -5.79 14.62 -9.50
C HIS A 194 -4.44 14.49 -10.20
N LEU A 195 -3.72 13.40 -9.91
CA LEU A 195 -2.45 13.10 -10.56
C LEU A 195 -2.65 12.53 -11.98
N PRO A 196 -1.74 12.83 -12.92
CA PRO A 196 -1.75 12.26 -14.26
C PRO A 196 -1.80 10.72 -14.26
N LYS A 197 -2.55 10.15 -15.20
CA LYS A 197 -2.56 8.70 -15.48
C LYS A 197 -1.29 8.27 -16.22
N GLY A 198 -0.95 6.98 -16.12
CA GLY A 198 0.22 6.39 -16.75
C GLY A 198 1.57 6.83 -16.18
N GLN A 199 1.56 7.65 -15.13
CA GLN A 199 2.76 8.11 -14.43
C GLN A 199 2.81 7.53 -13.03
N LEU A 200 4.00 7.10 -12.62
CA LEU A 200 4.25 6.52 -11.31
C LEU A 200 4.41 7.62 -10.26
N PHE A 201 3.68 7.49 -9.15
CA PHE A 201 3.79 8.40 -8.01
C PHE A 201 3.96 7.63 -6.70
N HIS A 202 4.81 8.15 -5.82
CA HIS A 202 4.85 7.76 -4.42
C HIS A 202 4.01 8.76 -3.61
N VAL A 203 2.74 8.40 -3.36
CA VAL A 203 1.79 9.25 -2.62
C VAL A 203 1.74 8.78 -1.17
N ASN A 204 2.50 9.44 -0.31
CA ASN A 204 2.61 9.18 1.12
C ASN A 204 2.54 10.50 1.93
N GLY A 205 2.82 10.44 3.23
CA GLY A 205 2.83 11.65 4.08
C GLY A 205 3.79 12.74 3.61
N LYS A 206 4.94 12.40 3.02
CA LYS A 206 5.86 13.39 2.43
C LYS A 206 5.21 14.10 1.24
N TRP A 207 4.57 13.33 0.34
CA TRP A 207 3.81 13.91 -0.77
C TRP A 207 2.73 14.89 -0.25
N ALA A 208 2.01 14.54 0.82
CA ALA A 208 0.98 15.40 1.39
C ALA A 208 1.53 16.72 1.95
N ILE A 209 2.67 16.66 2.66
CA ILE A 209 3.37 17.86 3.16
C ILE A 209 3.78 18.77 2.01
N ASP A 210 4.39 18.19 0.96
CA ASP A 210 4.85 18.93 -0.21
C ASP A 210 3.65 19.51 -0.99
N ALA A 211 2.55 18.76 -1.13
CA ALA A 211 1.35 19.21 -1.83
C ALA A 211 0.62 20.34 -1.10
N LEU A 212 0.60 20.33 0.23
CA LEU A 212 -0.02 21.36 1.06
C LEU A 212 0.88 22.58 1.29
N ASP A 213 2.11 22.57 0.76
CA ASP A 213 3.12 23.62 0.95
C ASP A 213 3.41 23.85 2.46
N LEU A 214 3.60 22.75 3.21
CA LEU A 214 3.86 22.73 4.66
C LEU A 214 5.34 22.48 5.03
N ALA A 215 6.23 22.42 4.03
CA ALA A 215 7.67 22.20 4.19
C ALA A 215 8.43 23.48 4.56
#